data_AF-A0A8K0A4P5-F1
#
_entry.id   AF-A0A8K0A4P5-F1
#
_cell.length_a   1.000
_cell.length_b   1.000
_cell.length_c   1.000
_cell.angle_alpha   90.00
_cell.angle_beta   90.00
_cell.angle_gamma   90.00
#
_symmetry.space_group_name_H-M   'P 1'
#
loop_
_entity.id
_entity.type
_entity.pdbx_description
1 polymer ?
#
loop_
_entity_poly.entity_id
_entity_poly.type
_entity_poly.pdbx_seq_one_letter_code
_entity_poly.pdbx_strand_id
1 'polypeptide(L)'
;MVGLVPATQDSPAFQLPPTPRRHFRPVTSSILEKAFAKLVAAANLAAGFPTLHDLRRGGYTLAFEAGVPRELRQRHGDWHSNADLLYLQPSMEQRLRLPVAMRTLHCRRRT
;
A
#
# COMPACT_ATOMS: atom_id res chain seq x y z
N MET A 1 13.96 -15.16 25.02
CA MET A 1 15.13 -15.89 24.48
C MET A 1 14.96 -15.92 22.97
N VAL A 2 15.81 -15.24 22.19
CA VAL A 2 15.78 -15.25 20.73
C VAL A 2 16.94 -16.11 20.27
N GLY A 3 16.67 -17.25 19.66
CA GLY A 3 17.69 -18.15 19.11
C GLY A 3 17.83 -17.95 17.61
N LEU A 4 19.06 -17.94 17.11
CA LEU A 4 19.32 -18.00 15.68
C LEU A 4 18.97 -19.41 15.19
N VAL A 5 18.07 -19.50 14.21
CA VAL A 5 17.70 -20.75 13.55
C VAL A 5 18.37 -20.74 12.18
N PRO A 6 19.12 -21.80 11.78
CA PRO A 6 19.70 -21.88 10.45
C PRO A 6 18.59 -21.84 9.39
N ALA A 7 18.59 -20.79 8.56
CA ALA A 7 17.75 -20.68 7.39
C ALA A 7 18.60 -20.96 6.15
N THR A 8 18.14 -21.86 5.29
CA THR A 8 18.76 -22.07 3.97
C THR A 8 18.41 -20.90 3.04
N GLN A 9 19.11 -20.80 1.90
CA GLN A 9 18.80 -19.78 0.88
C GLN A 9 17.36 -19.88 0.35
N ASP A 10 16.77 -21.07 0.38
CA ASP A 10 15.38 -21.34 -0.04
C ASP A 10 14.35 -21.18 1.10
N SER A 11 14.80 -20.84 2.30
CA SER A 11 13.89 -20.67 3.44
C SER A 11 13.06 -19.39 3.31
N PRO A 12 11.73 -19.44 3.50
CA PRO A 12 10.90 -18.25 3.53
C PRO A 12 11.38 -17.22 4.55
N ALA A 13 11.39 -15.94 4.18
CA ALA A 13 11.83 -14.85 5.06
C ALA A 13 10.97 -14.73 6.34
N PHE A 14 9.68 -15.06 6.25
CA PHE A 14 8.75 -15.04 7.38
C PHE A 14 8.20 -16.44 7.64
N GLN A 15 8.46 -16.94 8.85
CA GLN A 15 8.04 -18.27 9.28
C GLN A 15 7.34 -18.21 10.63
N LEU A 16 6.39 -19.11 10.83
CA LEU A 16 5.85 -19.40 12.15
C LEU A 16 6.83 -20.28 12.93
N PRO A 17 7.01 -20.03 14.23
CA PRO A 17 7.86 -20.87 15.07
C PRO A 17 7.32 -22.31 15.09
N PRO A 18 8.21 -23.30 15.23
CA PRO A 18 7.84 -24.69 15.29
C PRO A 18 7.07 -24.94 16.59
N THR A 19 6.18 -25.92 16.55
CA THR A 19 5.53 -26.45 17.75
C THR A 19 5.92 -27.93 17.86
N PRO A 20 5.74 -28.60 19.02
CA PRO A 20 6.08 -30.02 19.15
C PRO A 20 5.45 -30.93 18.09
N ARG A 21 4.37 -30.49 17.44
CA ARG A 21 3.65 -31.22 16.40
C ARG A 21 3.83 -30.69 14.97
N ARG A 22 4.54 -29.56 14.79
CA ARG A 22 4.67 -28.91 13.47
C ARG A 22 6.06 -28.29 13.30
N HIS A 23 6.66 -28.58 12.16
CA HIS A 23 7.86 -27.89 11.69
C HIS A 23 7.60 -26.41 11.38
N PHE A 24 8.68 -25.67 11.11
CA PHE A 24 8.60 -24.31 10.57
C PHE A 24 7.72 -24.28 9.33
N ARG A 25 6.91 -23.23 9.24
CA ARG A 25 5.98 -23.04 8.12
C ARG A 25 6.03 -21.60 7.66
N PRO A 26 5.93 -21.35 6.35
CA PRO A 26 5.82 -19.99 5.83
C PRO A 26 4.57 -19.30 6.40
N VAL A 27 4.69 -17.98 6.60
CA VAL A 27 3.54 -17.11 6.79
C VAL A 27 2.81 -17.00 5.45
N THR A 28 1.58 -17.49 5.38
CA THR A 28 0.71 -17.34 4.20
C THR A 28 -0.02 -15.99 4.23
N SER A 29 -0.59 -15.57 3.10
CA SER A 29 -1.44 -14.38 3.03
C SER A 29 -2.55 -14.41 4.08
N SER A 30 -3.26 -15.53 4.21
CA SER A 30 -4.35 -15.66 5.19
C SER A 30 -3.88 -15.58 6.65
N ILE A 31 -2.65 -16.01 6.96
CA ILE A 31 -2.07 -15.85 8.29
C ILE A 31 -1.77 -14.38 8.54
N LEU A 32 -1.15 -13.71 7.56
CA LEU A 32 -0.80 -12.29 7.64
C LEU A 32 -2.04 -11.41 7.74
N GLU A 33 -3.08 -11.65 6.92
CA GLU A 33 -4.35 -10.92 6.95
C GLU A 33 -5.05 -11.05 8.30
N LYS A 34 -5.08 -12.26 8.88
CA LYS A 34 -5.66 -12.48 10.22
C LYS A 34 -4.87 -11.76 11.30
N ALA A 35 -3.54 -11.78 11.23
CA ALA A 35 -2.69 -11.05 12.16
C ALA A 35 -2.90 -9.53 12.02
N PHE A 36 -3.00 -9.04 10.80
CA PHE A 36 -3.26 -7.64 10.50
C PHE A 36 -4.63 -7.19 11.00
N ALA A 37 -5.68 -7.97 10.79
CA ALA A 37 -7.02 -7.67 11.30
C ALA A 37 -7.05 -7.55 12.83
N LYS A 38 -6.27 -8.37 13.55
CA LYS A 38 -6.11 -8.24 15.01
C LYS A 38 -5.43 -6.93 15.39
N LEU A 39 -4.40 -6.50 14.65
CA LEU A 39 -3.73 -5.22 14.87
C LEU A 39 -4.67 -4.04 14.61
N VAL A 40 -5.44 -4.08 13.53
CA VAL A 40 -6.46 -3.08 13.19
C VAL A 40 -7.49 -2.95 14.32
N ALA A 41 -8.00 -4.08 14.84
CA ALA A 41 -8.91 -4.07 15.98
C ALA A 41 -8.25 -3.50 17.24
N ALA A 42 -7.00 -3.87 17.53
CA ALA A 42 -6.24 -3.33 18.67
C ALA A 42 -5.96 -1.83 18.55
N ALA A 43 -5.89 -1.30 17.33
CA ALA A 43 -5.76 0.13 17.05
C ALA A 43 -7.10 0.89 17.11
N ASN A 44 -8.20 0.24 17.51
CA ASN A 44 -9.56 0.81 17.52
C ASN A 44 -10.02 1.33 16.15
N LEU A 45 -9.55 0.70 15.07
CA LEU A 45 -10.01 0.98 13.72
C LEU A 45 -11.22 0.08 13.37
N ALA A 46 -11.96 0.49 12.33
CA ALA A 46 -13.17 -0.22 11.91
C ALA A 46 -12.86 -1.68 11.54
N ALA A 47 -13.70 -2.62 11.98
CA ALA A 47 -13.52 -4.02 11.62
C ALA A 47 -13.55 -4.19 10.09
N GLY A 48 -12.53 -4.86 9.54
CA GLY A 48 -12.38 -5.05 8.10
C GLY A 48 -11.65 -3.92 7.37
N PHE A 49 -11.30 -2.81 8.04
CA PHE A 49 -10.57 -1.69 7.42
C PHE A 49 -9.55 -1.03 8.37
N PRO A 50 -8.32 -0.77 7.93
CA PRO A 50 -7.76 -1.08 6.61
C PRO A 50 -7.46 -2.57 6.41
N THR A 51 -7.38 -3.01 5.16
CA THR A 51 -6.82 -4.30 4.73
C THR A 51 -5.34 -4.15 4.34
N LEU A 52 -4.64 -5.26 4.10
CA LEU A 52 -3.27 -5.21 3.54
C LEU A 52 -3.24 -4.54 2.15
N HIS A 53 -4.31 -4.70 1.36
CA HIS A 53 -4.43 -4.03 0.07
C HIS A 53 -4.58 -2.51 0.23
N ASP A 54 -5.32 -2.06 1.25
CA ASP A 54 -5.43 -0.63 1.57
C ASP A 54 -4.10 -0.04 2.02
N LEU A 55 -3.25 -0.79 2.73
CA LEU A 55 -1.89 -0.36 3.03
C LEU A 55 -1.06 -0.14 1.76
N ARG A 56 -1.12 -1.09 0.82
CA ARG A 56 -0.44 -0.94 -0.49
C ARG A 56 -0.97 0.27 -1.24
N ARG A 57 -2.27 0.52 -1.17
CA ARG A 57 -2.91 1.69 -1.76
C ARG A 57 -2.43 3.00 -1.12
N GLY A 58 -2.44 3.05 0.21
CA GLY A 58 -1.95 4.19 0.99
C GLY A 58 -0.49 4.51 0.67
N GLY A 59 0.37 3.50 0.55
CA GLY A 59 1.78 3.69 0.17
C GLY A 59 1.96 4.31 -1.21
N TYR A 60 1.18 3.87 -2.20
CA TYR A 60 1.21 4.46 -3.54
C TYR A 60 0.69 5.91 -3.55
N THR A 61 -0.40 6.18 -2.82
CA THR A 61 -0.96 7.53 -2.67
C THR A 61 0.04 8.46 -1.98
N LEU A 62 0.68 8.01 -0.90
CA LEU A 62 1.70 8.78 -0.20
C LEU A 62 2.89 9.13 -1.12
N ALA A 63 3.35 8.17 -1.93
CA ALA A 63 4.41 8.43 -2.91
C ALA A 63 3.97 9.43 -3.99
N PHE A 64 2.71 9.39 -4.42
CA PHE A 64 2.16 10.38 -5.36
C PHE A 64 2.14 11.78 -4.75
N GLU A 65 1.66 11.91 -3.51
CA GLU A 65 1.59 13.18 -2.78
C GLU A 65 2.98 13.76 -2.50
N ALA A 66 3.98 12.90 -2.28
CA ALA A 66 5.38 13.28 -2.16
C ALA A 66 6.04 13.69 -3.51
N GLY A 67 5.30 13.66 -4.62
CA GLY A 67 5.81 14.04 -5.94
C GLY A 67 6.74 13.00 -6.59
N VAL A 68 6.70 11.74 -6.14
CA VAL A 68 7.54 10.69 -6.73
C VAL A 68 7.11 10.45 -8.19
N PRO A 69 8.05 10.43 -9.16
CA PRO A 69 7.77 10.12 -10.56
C PRO A 69 6.94 8.85 -10.72
N ARG A 70 5.98 8.88 -11.65
CA ARG A 70 5.02 7.78 -11.83
C ARG A 70 5.73 6.48 -12.18
N GLU A 71 6.78 6.54 -12.98
CA GLU A 71 7.56 5.40 -13.45
C GLU A 71 8.20 4.65 -12.28
N LEU A 72 8.68 5.39 -11.27
CA LEU A 72 9.24 4.81 -10.05
C LEU A 72 8.16 4.19 -9.16
N ARG A 73 6.99 4.83 -9.05
CA ARG A 73 5.85 4.28 -8.31
C ARG A 73 5.30 3.02 -8.97
N GLN A 74 5.19 3.00 -10.30
CA GLN A 74 4.80 1.83 -11.08
C GLN A 74 5.77 0.68 -10.90
N ARG A 75 7.08 0.95 -11.01
CA ARG A 75 8.13 -0.05 -10.78
C ARG A 75 8.08 -0.59 -9.34
N HIS A 76 7.91 0.28 -8.36
CA HIS A 76 7.86 -0.12 -6.94
C HIS A 76 6.67 -1.05 -6.65
N GLY A 77 5.50 -0.76 -7.23
CA GLY A 77 4.35 -1.63 -7.07
C GLY A 77 4.18 -2.67 -8.16
N ASP A 78 5.13 -2.88 -9.07
CA ASP A 78 5.01 -3.91 -10.12
C ASP A 78 3.76 -3.75 -11.03
N TRP A 79 3.38 -2.50 -11.32
CA TRP A 79 2.29 -2.21 -12.25
C TRP A 79 2.79 -2.10 -13.69
N HIS A 80 2.23 -2.93 -14.56
CA HIS A 80 2.54 -2.95 -16.00
C HIS A 80 1.57 -2.11 -16.84
N SER A 81 0.47 -1.65 -16.24
CA SER A 81 -0.59 -0.90 -16.90
C SER A 81 -1.00 0.33 -16.08
N ASN A 82 -2.01 1.05 -16.55
CA ASN A 82 -2.57 2.22 -15.87
C ASN A 82 -3.46 1.88 -14.66
N ALA A 83 -3.49 0.62 -14.21
CA ALA A 83 -4.26 0.21 -13.03
C ALA A 83 -3.82 0.92 -11.74
N ASP A 84 -2.57 1.41 -11.71
CA ASP A 84 -2.02 2.23 -10.63
C ASP A 84 -2.82 3.53 -10.40
N LEU A 85 -3.43 4.08 -11.45
CA LEU A 85 -4.22 5.31 -11.34
C LEU A 85 -5.50 5.15 -10.51
N LEU A 86 -6.05 3.93 -10.39
CA LEU A 86 -7.24 3.66 -9.57
C LEU A 86 -6.98 3.88 -8.08
N TYR A 87 -5.72 3.90 -7.68
CA TYR A 87 -5.34 4.08 -6.29
C TYR A 87 -5.43 5.55 -5.88
N LEU A 88 -5.29 6.48 -6.85
CA LEU A 88 -5.39 7.91 -6.64
C LEU A 88 -6.86 8.33 -6.48
N GLN A 89 -7.19 8.84 -5.30
CA GLN A 89 -8.44 9.55 -5.07
C GLN A 89 -8.12 11.03 -4.83
N PRO A 90 -8.03 11.85 -5.89
CA PRO A 90 -7.71 13.25 -5.72
C PRO A 90 -8.81 13.95 -4.92
N SER A 91 -8.39 14.80 -3.98
CA SER A 91 -9.30 15.66 -3.23
C SER A 91 -10.12 16.54 -4.18
N MET A 92 -11.24 17.09 -3.71
CA MET A 92 -12.02 18.03 -4.51
C MET A 92 -11.16 19.23 -4.93
N GLU A 93 -10.32 19.74 -4.02
CA GLU A 93 -9.40 20.84 -4.30
C GLU A 93 -8.46 20.49 -5.46
N GLN A 94 -7.82 19.32 -5.43
CA GLN A 94 -6.92 18.87 -6.50
C GLN A 94 -7.65 18.75 -7.84
N ARG A 95 -8.90 18.26 -7.84
CA ARG A 95 -9.73 18.17 -9.05
C ARG A 95 -10.10 19.54 -9.63
N LEU A 96 -10.25 20.56 -8.79
CA LEU A 96 -10.63 21.91 -9.21
C LEU A 96 -9.46 22.75 -9.76
N ARG A 97 -8.21 22.38 -9.49
CA ARG A 97 -7.03 23.14 -9.94
C ARG A 97 -7.00 23.36 -11.46
N LEU A 98 -7.31 22.33 -12.24
CA LEU A 98 -7.29 22.41 -13.70
C LEU A 98 -8.42 23.31 -14.25
N PRO A 99 -9.71 23.10 -13.91
CA PRO A 99 -10.79 24.00 -14.34
C PRO A 99 -10.54 25.47 -13.95
N VAL A 100 -10.04 25.72 -12.74
CA VAL A 100 -9.73 27.09 -12.28
C VAL A 100 -8.62 27.70 -13.13
N ALA A 101 -7.51 26.99 -13.36
CA ALA A 101 -6.42 27.48 -14.20
C ALA A 101 -6.86 27.76 -15.64
N MET A 102 -7.68 26.88 -16.22
CA MET A 102 -8.25 27.06 -17.57
C MET A 102 -9.14 28.31 -17.64
N ARG A 103 -10.00 28.52 -16.64
CA ARG A 103 -10.84 29.72 -16.54
C ARG A 103 -9.97 30.99 -16.46
N THR A 104 -8.93 30.99 -15.63
CA THR A 104 -8.01 32.12 -15.50
C THR A 104 -7.30 32.43 -16.81
N LEU A 105 -6.82 31.41 -17.53
CA LEU A 105 -6.18 31.58 -18.84
C LEU A 105 -7.16 32.13 -19.89
N HIS A 106 -8.40 31.65 -19.90
CA HIS A 106 -9.44 32.13 -20.82
C HIS A 106 -9.80 33.60 -20.58
N CYS A 107 -9.93 34.02 -19.31
CA CYS A 107 -10.20 35.41 -18.97
C CYS A 107 -9.05 36.34 -19.37
N ARG A 108 -7.79 35.91 -19.20
CA ARG A 108 -6.59 36.69 -19.56
C ARG A 108 -6.37 36.87 -21.07
N ARG A 109 -6.93 35.99 -21.91
CA ARG A 109 -6.84 36.11 -23.38
C ARG A 109 -7.89 37.04 -23.99
N ARG A 110 -8.85 37.52 -23.19
CA ARG A 110 -9.95 38.40 -23.64
C ARG A 110 -9.74 39.87 -23.27
N THR A 111 -8.60 40.21 -22.67
CA THR A 111 -8.15 41.57 -22.32
C THR A 111 -6.89 41.87 -23.10
#